data_AF-A0A5C3E8H0-F1
#
_entry.id   AF-A0A5C3E8H0-F1
#
_cell.length_a   1.000
_cell.length_b   1.000
_cell.length_c   1.000
_cell.angle_alpha   90.00
_cell.angle_beta   90.00
_cell.angle_gamma   90.00
#
_symmetry.space_group_name_H-M   'P 1'
#
loop_
_entity.id
_entity.type
_entity.pdbx_description
1 polymer ?
#
loop_
_entity_poly.entity_id
_entity_poly.type
_entity_poly.pdbx_seq_one_letter_code
_entity_poly.pdbx_strand_id
1 'polypeptide(L)'
;MKKFSARFFTLLLVLLSIGAFDLHALIDHMQSGKCHVSSWPVASAAPLYASSEASNLQSRSTKPRVGIVVKAGSGAKSTKPLNTITTGGSKSTTSAFENPDGRVGMKVQLRALERNQASNPLMLYQRHINRATSKLATILGRSAPSSAEMQRALERRKVSILARRGLLTEEPELFARAAGRHTSPRQGYTSHSESGGEMQRRFLSSIMDDLFGRKGLEGGSKAKSTIQQVATEGYPEIDLIASQSDNLTLASAPTAVQSLGLDIESNDIGYVATIEIGSQNQTFRMLIDSGSADTWVPSTACQACGSTHAKLGSSDSDTFTSLSTPFSIQYGTGDVSGNLARDNLEIAGLALTNYTFAVTTQESSDFSDETVPFDGLMGLARSELSNAGQPTPIDALYKEGRVQAPVMGYHLGRIADGYNDGEVTFGGVDPAKYSGNITEIDNVSTKGFWEAAIDQISVGGANLNLKGRTAILDTGTTLIVAPESDADALHAQIPGAKSDGQGGYTMPCTTTKQVAFTFGGVEFPIDTRDMLFVPVDPDNLKGECVSAISSGNVGQRNEWLVGATFLKNVYFATNTKHNMIGLARLNTTVPAAMKATSTDISTLE
;
A
#
# COMPACT_ATOMS: atom_id res chain seq x y z
N MET A 1 20.82 -47.94 1.86
CA MET A 1 20.72 -47.62 0.42
C MET A 1 19.83 -48.65 -0.26
N LYS A 2 18.54 -48.34 -0.45
CA LYS A 2 17.60 -49.21 -1.17
C LYS A 2 17.81 -49.03 -2.68
N LYS A 3 17.69 -50.11 -3.46
CA LYS A 3 17.93 -50.15 -4.91
C LYS A 3 17.03 -49.14 -5.63
N PHE A 4 17.60 -48.06 -6.13
CA PHE A 4 16.91 -47.20 -7.10
C PHE A 4 16.75 -47.96 -8.42
N SER A 5 15.58 -47.83 -9.05
CA SER A 5 15.28 -48.40 -10.36
C SER A 5 16.21 -47.82 -11.41
N ALA A 6 16.61 -48.60 -12.42
CA ALA A 6 17.39 -48.13 -13.57
C ALA A 6 16.74 -46.90 -14.22
N ARG A 7 15.40 -46.79 -14.20
CA ARG A 7 14.64 -45.64 -14.72
C ARG A 7 14.89 -44.35 -13.93
N PHE A 8 15.12 -44.44 -12.63
CA PHE A 8 15.46 -43.28 -11.80
C PHE A 8 16.84 -42.74 -12.15
N PHE A 9 17.81 -43.64 -12.39
CA PHE A 9 19.16 -43.26 -12.82
C PHE A 9 19.16 -42.61 -14.22
N THR A 10 18.35 -43.13 -15.14
CA THR A 10 18.19 -42.53 -16.47
C THR A 10 17.58 -41.12 -16.39
N LEU A 11 16.55 -40.92 -15.58
CA LEU A 11 15.94 -39.61 -15.38
C LEU A 11 16.91 -38.62 -14.73
N LEU A 12 17.67 -39.06 -13.73
CA LEU A 12 18.68 -38.25 -13.06
C LEU A 12 19.80 -37.81 -14.02
N LEU A 13 20.28 -38.73 -14.88
CA LEU A 13 21.28 -38.43 -15.91
C LEU A 13 20.75 -37.43 -16.96
N VAL A 14 19.49 -37.56 -17.37
CA VAL A 14 18.85 -36.60 -18.27
C VAL A 14 18.76 -35.21 -17.63
N LEU A 15 18.32 -35.14 -16.36
CA LEU A 15 18.20 -33.88 -15.62
C LEU A 15 19.55 -33.19 -15.38
N LEU A 16 20.62 -33.95 -15.11
CA LEU A 16 21.98 -33.43 -15.01
C LEU A 16 22.52 -32.93 -16.36
N SER A 17 22.18 -33.61 -17.46
CA SER A 17 22.65 -33.23 -18.80
C SER A 17 22.04 -31.94 -19.35
N ILE A 18 20.86 -31.54 -18.84
CA ILE A 18 20.19 -30.29 -19.22
C ILE A 18 20.43 -29.15 -18.22
N GLY A 19 21.33 -29.34 -17.24
CA GLY A 19 21.66 -28.33 -16.23
C GLY A 19 20.54 -28.02 -15.25
N ALA A 20 19.51 -28.88 -15.15
CA ALA A 20 18.38 -28.67 -14.23
C ALA A 20 18.76 -28.91 -12.75
N PHE A 21 19.92 -29.52 -12.48
CA PHE A 21 20.43 -29.79 -11.14
C PHE A 21 21.96 -29.68 -11.09
N ASP A 22 22.50 -29.12 -10.00
CA ASP A 22 23.93 -29.17 -9.68
C ASP A 22 24.25 -30.45 -8.90
N LEU A 23 25.11 -31.30 -9.48
CA LEU A 23 25.53 -32.57 -8.89
C LEU A 23 26.34 -32.38 -7.60
N HIS A 24 27.08 -31.29 -7.46
CA HIS A 24 27.83 -31.00 -6.24
C HIS A 24 26.89 -30.64 -5.09
N ALA A 25 25.86 -29.83 -5.38
CA ALA A 25 24.83 -29.50 -4.40
C ALA A 25 24.07 -30.75 -3.91
N LEU A 26 23.78 -31.72 -4.79
CA LEU A 26 23.12 -32.98 -4.42
C LEU A 26 24.02 -33.86 -3.54
N ILE A 27 25.33 -33.93 -3.84
CA ILE A 27 26.29 -34.74 -3.09
C ILE A 27 26.53 -34.13 -1.70
N ASP A 28 26.67 -32.81 -1.58
CA ASP A 28 26.77 -32.11 -0.29
C ASP A 28 25.48 -32.27 0.55
N HIS A 29 24.31 -32.24 -0.10
CA HIS A 29 23.02 -32.46 0.58
C HIS A 29 22.87 -33.91 1.08
N MET A 30 23.40 -34.89 0.34
CA MET A 30 23.37 -36.30 0.73
C MET A 30 24.41 -36.65 1.80
N GLN A 31 25.56 -35.95 1.84
CA GLN A 31 26.64 -36.22 2.81
C GLN A 31 26.42 -35.55 4.17
N SER A 32 25.65 -34.46 4.25
CA SER A 32 25.43 -33.72 5.51
C SER A 32 24.46 -34.37 6.49
N GLY A 33 23.68 -35.39 6.09
CA GLY A 33 22.81 -36.18 6.99
C GLY A 33 21.71 -35.38 7.72
N LYS A 34 21.59 -34.08 7.44
CA LYS A 34 20.57 -33.16 7.93
C LYS A 34 20.05 -32.42 6.71
N CYS A 35 18.90 -32.82 6.18
CA CYS A 35 18.16 -31.93 5.29
C CYS A 35 17.77 -30.70 6.11
N HIS A 36 18.60 -29.65 6.06
CA HIS A 36 18.18 -28.32 6.47
C HIS A 36 17.11 -27.90 5.47
N VAL A 37 15.84 -28.09 5.85
CA VAL A 37 14.72 -27.52 5.11
C VAL A 37 14.82 -26.01 5.31
N SER A 38 15.02 -25.27 4.22
CA SER A 38 15.05 -23.80 4.25
C SER A 38 13.83 -23.26 4.99
N SER A 39 14.02 -22.27 5.86
CA SER A 39 12.90 -21.50 6.46
C SER A 39 12.07 -20.78 5.40
N TRP A 40 12.62 -20.63 4.20
CA TRP A 40 12.05 -19.97 3.04
C TRP A 40 11.99 -20.95 1.86
N PRO A 41 10.99 -21.86 1.83
CA PRO A 41 10.77 -22.71 0.68
C PRO A 41 10.28 -21.87 -0.50
N VAL A 42 10.68 -22.24 -1.71
CA VAL A 42 10.11 -21.67 -2.92
C VAL A 42 8.65 -22.08 -3.02
N ALA A 43 7.77 -21.15 -3.39
CA ALA A 43 6.37 -21.47 -3.61
C ALA A 43 6.25 -22.58 -4.66
N SER A 44 5.54 -23.63 -4.30
CA SER A 44 5.35 -24.79 -5.16
C SER A 44 3.98 -25.38 -4.95
N ALA A 45 3.39 -25.90 -6.01
CA ALA A 45 2.12 -26.60 -5.92
C ALA A 45 2.23 -27.70 -4.85
N ALA A 46 1.35 -27.68 -3.86
CA ALA A 46 1.28 -28.77 -2.89
C ALA A 46 1.00 -30.07 -3.67
N PRO A 47 1.78 -31.14 -3.50
CA PRO A 47 1.40 -32.42 -4.04
C PRO A 47 0.04 -32.77 -3.43
N LEU A 48 -0.97 -32.97 -4.29
CA LEU A 48 -2.28 -33.47 -3.89
C LEU A 48 -2.10 -34.89 -3.31
N TYR A 49 -1.69 -34.98 -2.06
CA TYR A 49 -1.90 -36.19 -1.28
C TYR A 49 -3.39 -36.23 -1.01
N ALA A 50 -4.11 -36.98 -1.84
CA ALA A 50 -5.48 -37.36 -1.55
C ALA A 50 -5.49 -37.97 -0.14
N SER A 51 -6.00 -37.21 0.84
CA SER A 51 -6.56 -37.84 2.02
C SER A 51 -7.64 -38.79 1.51
N SER A 52 -7.59 -40.04 1.94
CA SER A 52 -8.39 -41.15 1.41
C SER A 52 -9.90 -41.05 1.72
N GLU A 53 -10.44 -39.86 1.93
CA GLU A 53 -11.85 -39.63 2.27
C GLU A 53 -12.57 -38.64 1.35
N ALA A 54 -11.94 -38.12 0.30
CA ALA A 54 -12.59 -37.23 -0.66
C ALA A 54 -12.61 -37.82 -2.08
N SER A 55 -13.28 -38.96 -2.27
CA SER A 55 -13.57 -39.48 -3.61
C SER A 55 -15.07 -39.69 -3.79
N ASN A 56 -15.79 -38.60 -4.06
CA ASN A 56 -17.05 -38.62 -4.79
C ASN A 56 -17.34 -37.23 -5.38
N LEU A 57 -16.62 -36.89 -6.44
CA LEU A 57 -17.01 -35.81 -7.35
C LEU A 57 -17.06 -36.39 -8.76
N GLN A 58 -18.29 -36.68 -9.20
CA GLN A 58 -18.60 -37.03 -10.58
C GLN A 58 -18.28 -35.84 -11.49
N SER A 59 -17.54 -36.12 -12.57
CA SER A 59 -17.25 -35.20 -13.66
C SER A 59 -18.54 -34.60 -14.22
N ARG A 60 -18.74 -33.29 -14.10
CA ARG A 60 -19.82 -32.59 -14.82
C ARG A 60 -19.30 -31.93 -16.10
N SER A 61 -19.91 -32.37 -17.20
CA SER A 61 -19.75 -31.88 -18.56
C SER A 61 -20.19 -30.41 -18.69
N THR A 62 -19.28 -29.55 -19.15
CA THR A 62 -19.57 -28.17 -19.56
C THR A 62 -20.26 -28.13 -20.92
N LYS A 63 -21.54 -27.76 -20.96
CA LYS A 63 -22.17 -27.18 -22.15
C LYS A 63 -22.89 -25.89 -21.76
N PRO A 64 -22.65 -24.76 -22.43
CA PRO A 64 -23.35 -23.51 -22.14
C PRO A 64 -24.79 -23.56 -22.68
N ARG A 65 -25.76 -23.10 -21.87
CA ARG A 65 -27.12 -22.81 -22.35
C ARG A 65 -27.32 -21.30 -22.37
N VAL A 66 -27.54 -20.76 -23.56
CA VAL A 66 -27.93 -19.37 -23.81
C VAL A 66 -29.45 -19.28 -23.64
N GLY A 67 -29.92 -18.43 -22.71
CA GLY A 67 -31.33 -18.08 -22.55
C GLY A 67 -31.61 -16.70 -23.12
N ILE A 68 -32.38 -16.63 -24.20
CA ILE A 68 -32.91 -15.39 -24.78
C ILE A 68 -34.25 -15.08 -24.10
N VAL A 69 -34.40 -13.89 -23.52
CA VAL A 69 -35.71 -13.38 -23.06
C VAL A 69 -36.21 -12.35 -24.08
N VAL A 70 -37.27 -12.71 -24.81
CA VAL A 70 -38.04 -11.80 -25.66
C VAL A 70 -39.16 -11.18 -24.82
N LYS A 71 -39.24 -9.86 -24.78
CA LYS A 71 -40.44 -9.14 -24.31
C LYS A 71 -40.94 -8.21 -25.41
N ALA A 72 -42.02 -8.62 -26.07
CA ALA A 72 -42.77 -7.77 -26.98
C ALA A 72 -43.65 -6.80 -26.19
N GLY A 73 -43.69 -5.53 -26.62
CA GLY A 73 -44.48 -4.46 -26.03
C GLY A 73 -45.71 -4.06 -26.85
N SER A 74 -46.48 -3.13 -26.28
CA SER A 74 -47.37 -2.14 -26.93
C SER A 74 -48.08 -1.41 -25.78
N GLY A 75 -48.30 -0.11 -25.68
CA GLY A 75 -48.22 1.14 -26.48
C GLY A 75 -48.86 2.21 -25.56
N ALA A 76 -48.73 3.53 -25.65
CA ALA A 76 -48.58 4.48 -26.75
C ALA A 76 -48.06 5.82 -26.16
N LYS A 77 -47.11 6.53 -26.81
CA LYS A 77 -47.25 7.83 -27.54
C LYS A 77 -48.05 8.90 -26.80
N SER A 78 -47.73 10.20 -26.74
CA SER A 78 -46.73 11.15 -27.29
C SER A 78 -47.26 12.51 -26.75
N THR A 79 -46.51 13.54 -26.33
CA THR A 79 -45.75 14.52 -27.12
C THR A 79 -45.16 15.56 -26.15
N LYS A 80 -43.94 16.01 -26.43
CA LYS A 80 -43.32 17.27 -25.94
C LYS A 80 -43.73 18.43 -26.89
N PRO A 81 -43.61 19.74 -26.55
CA PRO A 81 -42.31 20.42 -26.57
C PRO A 81 -42.07 21.58 -25.56
N LEU A 82 -40.83 22.06 -25.68
CA LEU A 82 -39.97 22.97 -24.93
C LEU A 82 -40.33 24.47 -24.96
N ASN A 83 -39.63 25.21 -24.09
CA ASN A 83 -39.22 26.64 -24.11
C ASN A 83 -40.12 27.68 -23.40
N THR A 84 -39.57 28.42 -22.43
CA THR A 84 -38.99 29.78 -22.62
C THR A 84 -38.46 30.36 -21.29
N ILE A 85 -37.37 31.13 -21.41
CA ILE A 85 -36.62 31.88 -20.39
C ILE A 85 -37.38 33.16 -19.94
N THR A 86 -37.26 33.58 -18.68
CA THR A 86 -37.28 35.02 -18.33
C THR A 86 -36.41 35.31 -17.11
N THR A 87 -35.67 36.40 -17.23
CA THR A 87 -34.65 36.96 -16.33
C THR A 87 -35.25 37.92 -15.30
N GLY A 88 -34.56 38.12 -14.16
CA GLY A 88 -34.60 39.40 -13.44
C GLY A 88 -34.66 39.35 -11.90
N GLY A 89 -33.60 39.86 -11.24
CA GLY A 89 -33.77 40.81 -10.13
C GLY A 89 -33.40 40.37 -8.71
N SER A 90 -32.20 40.79 -8.29
CA SER A 90 -31.65 40.81 -6.93
C SER A 90 -32.56 41.40 -5.85
N LYS A 91 -32.54 40.81 -4.63
CA LYS A 91 -32.54 41.55 -3.35
C LYS A 91 -31.92 40.73 -2.22
N SER A 92 -30.82 41.26 -1.69
CA SER A 92 -30.16 40.87 -0.43
C SER A 92 -31.12 41.04 0.75
N THR A 93 -31.22 40.04 1.62
CA THR A 93 -31.48 40.24 3.07
C THR A 93 -30.77 39.15 3.88
N THR A 94 -30.04 39.61 4.88
CA THR A 94 -29.40 38.88 5.97
C THR A 94 -30.44 38.12 6.80
N SER A 95 -30.14 36.87 7.19
CA SER A 95 -30.88 36.20 8.28
C SER A 95 -29.91 35.50 9.24
N ALA A 96 -29.61 36.20 10.33
CA ALA A 96 -29.10 35.60 11.55
C ALA A 96 -30.22 34.76 12.20
N PHE A 97 -29.86 33.65 12.84
CA PHE A 97 -30.75 32.92 13.74
C PHE A 97 -30.17 32.97 15.15
N GLU A 98 -30.99 33.34 16.13
CA GLU A 98 -30.70 33.22 17.56
C GLU A 98 -31.00 31.79 18.03
N ASN A 99 -30.03 31.17 18.69
CA ASN A 99 -30.27 29.97 19.48
C ASN A 99 -30.87 30.34 20.86
N PRO A 100 -31.58 29.42 21.53
CA PRO A 100 -32.21 29.66 22.84
C PRO A 100 -31.25 30.05 23.98
N ASP A 101 -29.93 30.00 23.74
CA ASP A 101 -28.86 30.36 24.67
C ASP A 101 -28.25 31.76 24.42
N GLY A 102 -28.83 32.56 23.51
CA GLY A 102 -28.44 33.95 23.27
C GLY A 102 -27.12 34.13 22.49
N ARG A 103 -26.63 33.09 21.81
CA ARG A 103 -25.44 33.19 20.96
C ARG A 103 -25.82 33.43 19.50
N VAL A 104 -25.30 34.51 18.91
CA VAL A 104 -25.45 34.83 17.48
C VAL A 104 -24.43 34.02 16.68
N GLY A 105 -24.90 33.04 15.90
CA GLY A 105 -24.07 32.27 14.97
C GLY A 105 -24.11 32.87 13.57
N MET A 106 -22.95 33.25 13.02
CA MET A 106 -22.82 33.74 11.65
C MET A 106 -22.53 32.55 10.71
N LYS A 107 -23.43 32.26 9.76
CA LYS A 107 -23.18 31.28 8.70
C LYS A 107 -22.20 31.89 7.68
N VAL A 108 -20.93 31.51 7.76
CA VAL A 108 -19.98 31.70 6.67
C VAL A 108 -20.37 30.73 5.55
N GLN A 109 -20.88 31.24 4.43
CA GLN A 109 -21.10 30.41 3.25
C GLN A 109 -19.74 30.08 2.60
N LEU A 110 -19.15 28.95 2.98
CA LEU A 110 -18.09 28.31 2.20
C LEU A 110 -18.73 27.56 1.02
N ARG A 111 -19.22 28.28 0.01
CA ARG A 111 -19.64 27.66 -1.26
C ARG A 111 -18.69 28.10 -2.37
N ALA A 112 -17.62 27.32 -2.55
CA ALA A 112 -16.92 27.04 -3.82
C ALA A 112 -15.48 26.47 -3.65
N LEU A 113 -14.96 26.31 -2.43
CA LEU A 113 -13.57 25.85 -2.21
C LEU A 113 -13.42 24.40 -1.71
N GLU A 114 -14.52 23.72 -1.33
CA GLU A 114 -14.43 22.36 -0.75
C GLU A 114 -14.01 21.29 -1.77
N ARG A 115 -14.28 21.49 -3.07
CA ARG A 115 -13.99 20.46 -4.09
C ARG A 115 -12.52 20.32 -4.47
N ASN A 116 -11.66 21.30 -4.16
CA ASN A 116 -10.22 21.26 -4.47
C ASN A 116 -9.31 21.25 -3.22
N GLN A 117 -9.88 21.13 -2.01
CA GLN A 117 -9.09 21.10 -0.76
C GLN A 117 -8.87 19.68 -0.22
N ALA A 118 -9.66 18.69 -0.64
CA ALA A 118 -9.44 17.27 -0.35
C ALA A 118 -8.16 16.71 -1.02
N SER A 119 -7.72 17.35 -2.10
CA SER A 119 -6.54 17.01 -2.91
C SER A 119 -5.29 17.83 -2.58
N ASN A 120 -5.27 18.55 -1.44
CA ASN A 120 -4.03 19.20 -0.98
C ASN A 120 -3.04 18.15 -0.45
N PRO A 121 -1.82 18.06 -0.98
CA PRO A 121 -0.88 16.99 -0.60
C PRO A 121 -0.49 16.96 0.87
N LEU A 122 -0.42 18.12 1.53
CA LEU A 122 -0.13 18.21 2.97
C LEU A 122 -1.32 17.76 3.82
N MET A 123 -2.55 17.91 3.33
CA MET A 123 -3.75 17.36 3.99
C MET A 123 -3.78 15.84 3.86
N LEU A 124 -3.50 15.30 2.66
CA LEU A 124 -3.35 13.85 2.45
C LEU A 124 -2.25 13.28 3.37
N TYR A 125 -1.10 13.93 3.41
CA TYR A 125 0.00 13.55 4.31
C TYR A 125 -0.41 13.53 5.79
N GLN A 126 -1.20 14.51 6.25
CA GLN A 126 -1.69 14.50 7.64
C GLN A 126 -2.64 13.36 7.91
N ARG A 127 -3.46 12.98 6.92
CA ARG A 127 -4.28 11.77 7.04
C ARG A 127 -3.34 10.60 7.25
N HIS A 128 -2.38 10.33 6.37
CA HIS A 128 -1.44 9.20 6.56
C HIS A 128 -0.70 9.22 7.90
N ILE A 129 -0.29 10.39 8.43
CA ILE A 129 0.26 10.51 9.79
C ILE A 129 -0.77 10.09 10.85
N ASN A 130 -2.00 10.60 10.77
CA ASN A 130 -3.08 10.20 11.69
C ASN A 130 -3.33 8.69 11.59
N ARG A 131 -3.35 8.14 10.36
CA ARG A 131 -3.55 6.70 10.11
C ARG A 131 -2.46 5.89 10.81
N ALA A 132 -1.21 6.20 10.52
CA ALA A 132 -0.08 5.49 11.10
C ALA A 132 -0.01 5.63 12.63
N THR A 133 -0.24 6.82 13.18
CA THR A 133 -0.25 7.06 14.64
C THR A 133 -1.38 6.36 15.37
N SER A 134 -2.56 6.27 14.76
CA SER A 134 -3.70 5.53 15.32
C SER A 134 -3.49 4.02 15.25
N LYS A 135 -2.97 3.48 14.13
CA LYS A 135 -2.69 2.04 13.96
C LYS A 135 -1.81 1.59 15.09
N LEU A 136 -0.73 2.31 15.24
CA LEU A 136 0.27 2.18 16.27
C LEU A 136 -0.25 2.25 17.69
N ALA A 137 -1.09 3.22 18.04
CA ALA A 137 -1.69 3.24 19.38
C ALA A 137 -2.46 1.93 19.69
N THR A 138 -3.17 1.37 18.69
CA THR A 138 -3.78 0.02 18.78
C THR A 138 -2.73 -1.06 18.99
N ILE A 139 -1.62 -1.07 18.21
CA ILE A 139 -0.46 -1.97 18.40
C ILE A 139 -0.01 -1.96 19.86
N LEU A 140 0.02 -0.79 20.49
CA LEU A 140 0.63 -0.60 21.79
C LEU A 140 -0.31 -0.90 22.95
N GLY A 141 -1.56 -1.30 22.67
CA GLY A 141 -2.59 -1.46 23.69
C GLY A 141 -2.89 -0.13 24.40
N ARG A 142 -2.66 0.98 23.71
CA ARG A 142 -2.99 2.33 24.18
C ARG A 142 -4.29 2.76 23.52
N SER A 143 -4.97 3.73 24.13
CA SER A 143 -6.07 4.41 23.46
C SER A 143 -5.53 5.17 22.25
N ALA A 144 -6.07 4.86 21.07
CA ALA A 144 -5.80 5.61 19.85
C ALA A 144 -6.18 7.10 20.02
N PRO A 145 -5.51 8.01 19.28
CA PRO A 145 -5.97 9.39 19.18
C PRO A 145 -7.46 9.41 18.85
N SER A 146 -8.23 10.18 19.62
CA SER A 146 -9.66 10.34 19.37
C SER A 146 -9.89 10.99 18.00
N SER A 147 -11.06 10.73 17.39
CA SER A 147 -11.44 11.39 16.14
C SER A 147 -11.39 12.92 16.25
N ALA A 148 -11.66 13.47 17.45
CA ALA A 148 -11.51 14.90 17.72
C ALA A 148 -10.05 15.38 17.69
N GLU A 149 -9.10 14.58 18.21
CA GLU A 149 -7.67 14.89 18.14
C GLU A 149 -7.13 14.82 16.71
N MET A 150 -7.53 13.79 15.96
CA MET A 150 -7.19 13.63 14.55
C MET A 150 -7.74 14.78 13.70
N GLN A 151 -9.00 15.18 13.92
CA GLN A 151 -9.61 16.33 13.24
C GLN A 151 -8.90 17.64 13.61
N ARG A 152 -8.53 17.83 14.88
CA ARG A 152 -7.73 19.01 15.27
C ARG A 152 -6.36 19.01 14.58
N ALA A 153 -5.72 17.86 14.37
CA ALA A 153 -4.47 17.79 13.62
C ALA A 153 -4.65 18.22 12.17
N LEU A 154 -5.73 17.76 11.51
CA LEU A 154 -6.11 18.20 10.16
C LEU A 154 -6.38 19.71 10.10
N GLU A 155 -7.15 20.26 11.04
CA GLU A 155 -7.43 21.70 11.10
C GLU A 155 -6.18 22.54 11.37
N ARG A 156 -5.29 22.10 12.28
CA ARG A 156 -4.01 22.78 12.51
C ARG A 156 -3.17 22.83 11.25
N ARG A 157 -3.08 21.71 10.51
CA ARG A 157 -2.31 21.70 9.26
C ARG A 157 -2.98 22.57 8.20
N LYS A 158 -4.30 22.54 8.10
CA LYS A 158 -5.06 23.44 7.21
C LYS A 158 -4.75 24.92 7.48
N VAL A 159 -4.78 25.35 8.74
CA VAL A 159 -4.39 26.73 9.13
C VAL A 159 -2.95 27.02 8.74
N SER A 160 -2.01 26.09 8.96
CA SER A 160 -0.61 26.28 8.58
C SER A 160 -0.41 26.41 7.06
N ILE A 161 -1.19 25.68 6.26
CA ILE A 161 -1.19 25.79 4.79
C ILE A 161 -1.71 27.16 4.36
N LEU A 162 -2.83 27.61 4.93
CA LEU A 162 -3.40 28.92 4.64
C LEU A 162 -2.44 30.05 5.04
N ALA A 163 -1.76 29.92 6.18
CA ALA A 163 -0.75 30.87 6.65
C ALA A 163 0.41 30.98 5.65
N ARG A 164 0.96 29.85 5.19
CA ARG A 164 2.06 29.80 4.21
C ARG A 164 1.67 30.44 2.87
N ARG A 165 0.40 30.34 2.47
CA ARG A 165 -0.12 30.96 1.24
C ARG A 165 -0.51 32.43 1.41
N GLY A 166 -0.36 33.00 2.60
CA GLY A 166 -0.82 34.38 2.89
C GLY A 166 -2.34 34.53 2.78
N LEU A 167 -3.11 33.44 2.91
CA LEU A 167 -4.56 33.41 2.73
C LEU A 167 -5.34 33.47 4.05
N LEU A 168 -4.64 33.65 5.18
CA LEU A 168 -5.30 33.98 6.44
C LEU A 168 -5.59 35.48 6.48
N THR A 169 -6.86 35.86 6.39
CA THR A 169 -7.29 37.20 6.76
C THR A 169 -7.11 37.38 8.27
N GLU A 170 -6.42 38.43 8.67
CA GLU A 170 -6.12 38.74 10.08
C GLU A 170 -7.38 38.70 10.96
N GLU A 171 -7.49 37.70 11.84
CA GLU A 171 -8.30 37.81 13.06
C GLU A 171 -7.39 37.67 14.29
N PRO A 172 -7.18 38.74 15.08
CA PRO A 172 -6.17 38.77 16.15
C PRO A 172 -6.44 37.91 17.39
N GLU A 173 -7.52 37.12 17.46
CA GLU A 173 -7.94 36.51 18.74
C GLU A 173 -7.57 35.02 18.93
N LEU A 174 -7.19 34.29 17.86
CA LEU A 174 -6.78 32.88 17.98
C LEU A 174 -5.29 32.70 18.36
N PHE A 175 -4.47 33.74 18.26
CA PHE A 175 -3.05 33.70 18.58
C PHE A 175 -2.70 33.94 20.06
N ALA A 176 -3.65 34.40 20.89
CA ALA A 176 -3.37 34.76 22.28
C ALA A 176 -3.31 33.57 23.27
N ARG A 177 -3.61 32.33 22.83
CA ARG A 177 -3.55 31.13 23.71
C ARG A 177 -2.41 30.16 23.40
N ALA A 178 -1.65 30.36 22.32
CA ALA A 178 -0.53 29.49 21.96
C ALA A 178 0.86 30.10 22.20
N ALA A 179 0.94 31.41 22.50
CA ALA A 179 2.21 32.09 22.77
C ALA A 179 2.48 32.22 24.28
N GLY A 180 2.71 31.09 24.95
CA GLY A 180 3.21 31.04 26.32
C GLY A 180 4.65 30.55 26.33
N ARG A 181 5.60 31.49 26.37
CA ARG A 181 7.07 31.33 26.50
C ARG A 181 7.78 30.81 25.25
N HIS A 182 8.42 31.70 24.51
CA HIS A 182 9.88 31.80 24.46
C HIS A 182 10.31 33.03 23.65
N THR A 183 11.41 33.62 24.09
CA THR A 183 11.97 34.93 23.76
C THR A 183 12.55 35.01 22.34
N SER A 184 12.23 36.07 21.59
CA SER A 184 12.89 36.47 20.33
C SER A 184 14.31 37.04 20.56
N PRO A 185 15.16 37.12 19.51
CA PRO A 185 15.23 38.34 18.67
C PRO A 185 15.29 38.06 17.15
N ARG A 186 14.43 38.72 16.35
CA ARG A 186 14.67 39.90 15.45
C ARG A 186 15.49 39.62 14.17
N GLN A 187 14.83 39.59 13.00
CA GLN A 187 14.75 40.63 11.93
C GLN A 187 15.95 40.63 10.96
N GLY A 188 15.80 40.64 9.63
CA GLY A 188 14.62 40.72 8.79
C GLY A 188 14.99 40.57 7.31
N TYR A 189 13.99 40.48 6.42
CA TYR A 189 14.19 40.65 4.98
C TYR A 189 13.01 41.40 4.37
N THR A 190 13.35 42.35 3.52
CA THR A 190 12.49 43.23 2.73
C THR A 190 11.88 42.50 1.54
N SER A 191 10.60 42.77 1.29
CA SER A 191 9.82 42.29 0.16
C SER A 191 10.18 43.01 -1.15
N HIS A 192 10.31 42.26 -2.25
CA HIS A 192 10.05 42.77 -3.58
C HIS A 192 9.01 41.88 -4.28
N SER A 193 7.91 42.52 -4.67
CA SER A 193 6.87 42.01 -5.55
C SER A 193 7.24 42.30 -6.99
N GLU A 194 7.03 41.37 -7.91
CA GLU A 194 6.57 41.74 -9.26
C GLU A 194 5.78 40.63 -9.93
N SER A 195 4.66 41.07 -10.52
CA SER A 195 3.62 40.38 -11.26
C SER A 195 4.08 39.78 -12.59
N GLY A 196 3.36 38.76 -13.06
CA GLY A 196 3.33 38.44 -14.49
C GLY A 196 2.49 37.21 -14.81
N GLY A 197 1.19 37.41 -15.01
CA GLY A 197 0.28 36.36 -15.49
C GLY A 197 0.33 36.14 -17.00
N GLU A 198 -0.35 35.07 -17.41
CA GLU A 198 -0.82 34.72 -18.75
C GLU A 198 0.18 34.14 -19.77
N MET A 199 0.32 32.81 -19.75
CA MET A 199 0.34 32.02 -21.00
C MET A 199 -0.17 30.59 -20.78
N GLN A 200 -1.43 30.46 -20.36
CA GLN A 200 -2.08 29.17 -20.12
C GLN A 200 -3.23 29.03 -21.11
N ARG A 201 -2.94 28.54 -22.33
CA ARG A 201 -3.94 27.91 -23.24
C ARG A 201 -3.43 27.33 -24.58
N ARG A 202 -2.14 27.08 -24.78
CA ARG A 202 -1.66 26.38 -26.01
C ARG A 202 -0.48 25.42 -25.77
N PHE A 203 -0.61 24.50 -24.80
CA PHE A 203 0.43 23.50 -24.54
C PHE A 203 -0.09 22.07 -24.33
N LEU A 204 -1.34 21.78 -24.72
CA LEU A 204 -1.93 20.43 -24.59
C LEU A 204 -2.23 19.74 -25.92
N SER A 205 -1.50 20.08 -27.00
CA SER A 205 -1.61 19.35 -28.27
C SER A 205 -0.27 19.08 -28.98
N SER A 206 0.87 19.17 -28.29
CA SER A 206 2.18 18.84 -28.89
C SER A 206 3.03 17.84 -28.09
N ILE A 207 2.46 17.20 -27.05
CA ILE A 207 3.20 16.23 -26.22
C ILE A 207 2.96 14.77 -26.66
N MET A 208 1.97 14.51 -27.52
CA MET A 208 1.70 13.15 -27.99
C MET A 208 2.59 12.67 -29.16
N ASP A 209 3.32 13.57 -29.83
CA ASP A 209 4.18 13.20 -30.97
C ASP A 209 5.68 13.08 -30.63
N ASP A 210 6.13 13.58 -29.48
CA ASP A 210 7.54 13.48 -29.06
C ASP A 210 7.85 12.26 -28.16
N LEU A 211 6.82 11.54 -27.69
CA LEU A 211 6.98 10.35 -26.85
C LEU A 211 7.40 9.07 -27.61
N PHE A 212 7.46 9.10 -28.95
CA PHE A 212 7.93 7.97 -29.78
C PHE A 212 9.12 8.30 -30.71
N GLY A 213 9.80 9.45 -30.49
CA GLY A 213 10.98 9.86 -31.23
C GLY A 213 12.27 9.17 -30.78
N ARG A 214 12.64 8.06 -31.44
CA ARG A 214 13.92 7.35 -31.26
C ARG A 214 15.14 8.27 -31.41
N LYS A 215 15.98 8.38 -30.37
CA LYS A 215 17.46 8.47 -30.51
C LYS A 215 18.14 7.71 -29.36
N GLY A 216 19.08 6.84 -29.74
CA GLY A 216 19.62 5.76 -28.93
C GLY A 216 20.63 6.16 -27.85
N LEU A 217 20.88 5.21 -26.94
CA LEU A 217 21.92 5.30 -25.92
C LEU A 217 22.78 4.04 -25.93
N GLU A 218 24.09 4.29 -25.97
CA GLU A 218 25.19 3.34 -25.91
C GLU A 218 25.23 2.57 -24.58
N GLY A 219 25.66 1.30 -24.64
CA GLY A 219 25.63 0.37 -23.53
C GLY A 219 26.86 0.37 -22.63
N GLY A 220 26.70 -0.28 -21.47
CA GLY A 220 27.78 -0.90 -20.69
C GLY A 220 28.13 -0.23 -19.36
N SER A 221 27.94 -0.98 -18.26
CA SER A 221 28.49 -0.74 -16.91
C SER A 221 27.84 0.36 -16.06
N LYS A 222 26.58 0.17 -15.64
CA LYS A 222 25.84 1.18 -14.84
C LYS A 222 24.91 0.67 -13.73
N ALA A 223 25.08 -0.56 -13.21
CA ALA A 223 24.29 -1.01 -12.05
C ALA A 223 24.61 -0.23 -10.74
N LYS A 224 25.74 0.47 -10.69
CA LYS A 224 26.10 1.36 -9.57
C LYS A 224 25.67 2.82 -9.80
N SER A 225 25.17 3.18 -10.98
CA SER A 225 24.79 4.56 -11.31
C SER A 225 23.30 4.82 -11.30
N THR A 226 22.44 3.80 -11.30
CA THR A 226 20.97 4.02 -11.29
C THR A 226 20.48 4.64 -9.98
N ILE A 227 21.03 4.23 -8.82
CA ILE A 227 20.62 4.78 -7.50
C ILE A 227 21.10 6.24 -7.32
N GLN A 228 22.24 6.61 -7.92
CA GLN A 228 22.80 7.96 -7.80
C GLN A 228 22.30 8.93 -8.90
N GLN A 229 21.93 8.43 -10.09
CA GLN A 229 21.49 9.30 -11.20
C GLN A 229 20.10 9.88 -10.97
N VAL A 230 19.20 9.16 -10.31
CA VAL A 230 17.83 9.64 -10.07
C VAL A 230 17.81 10.80 -9.05
N ALA A 231 18.73 10.82 -8.10
CA ALA A 231 18.83 11.80 -7.02
C ALA A 231 19.22 13.24 -7.46
N THR A 232 19.10 13.57 -8.74
CA THR A 232 19.34 14.93 -9.28
C THR A 232 18.23 15.44 -10.19
N GLU A 233 17.29 14.58 -10.59
CA GLU A 233 16.22 14.92 -11.53
C GLU A 233 15.02 15.57 -10.82
N GLY A 234 14.91 15.39 -9.49
CA GLY A 234 13.82 15.89 -8.66
C GLY A 234 12.79 14.80 -8.38
N TYR A 235 11.59 15.22 -8.00
CA TYR A 235 10.45 14.33 -7.79
C TYR A 235 9.98 13.73 -9.12
N PRO A 236 9.74 12.41 -9.22
CA PRO A 236 9.32 11.79 -10.47
C PRO A 236 7.97 12.33 -10.97
N GLU A 237 7.91 12.72 -12.25
CA GLU A 237 6.67 13.26 -12.84
C GLU A 237 5.55 12.21 -12.88
N ILE A 238 5.89 10.94 -13.12
CA ILE A 238 4.94 9.82 -13.10
C ILE A 238 4.29 9.64 -11.72
N ASP A 239 5.05 9.82 -10.64
CA ASP A 239 4.54 9.78 -9.27
C ASP A 239 3.58 10.94 -9.01
N LEU A 240 3.85 12.13 -9.58
CA LEU A 240 2.97 13.29 -9.43
C LEU A 240 1.64 13.04 -10.15
N ILE A 241 1.68 12.50 -11.37
CA ILE A 241 0.48 12.13 -12.12
C ILE A 241 -0.32 11.06 -11.36
N ALA A 242 0.35 10.03 -10.85
CA ALA A 242 -0.30 8.97 -10.08
C ALA A 242 -0.93 9.50 -8.78
N SER A 243 -0.30 10.47 -8.09
CA SER A 243 -0.85 11.10 -6.88
C SER A 243 -2.16 11.86 -7.09
N GLN A 244 -2.50 12.16 -8.35
CA GLN A 244 -3.72 12.86 -8.75
C GLN A 244 -4.81 11.91 -9.28
N SER A 245 -4.53 10.60 -9.29
CA SER A 245 -5.39 9.57 -9.81
C SER A 245 -5.89 8.66 -8.69
N ASP A 246 -7.20 8.37 -8.72
CA ASP A 246 -7.84 7.37 -7.86
C ASP A 246 -7.83 5.96 -8.50
N ASN A 247 -7.30 5.83 -9.73
CA ASN A 247 -7.19 4.54 -10.41
C ASN A 247 -6.03 3.70 -9.90
N LEU A 248 -6.22 2.39 -9.93
CA LEU A 248 -5.18 1.40 -9.70
C LEU A 248 -4.26 1.28 -10.92
N THR A 249 -2.96 1.19 -10.68
CA THR A 249 -1.98 0.76 -11.68
C THR A 249 -1.85 -0.76 -11.61
N LEU A 250 -2.38 -1.44 -12.63
CA LEU A 250 -2.51 -2.90 -12.63
C LEU A 250 -1.14 -3.60 -12.64
N ALA A 251 -1.02 -4.67 -11.87
CA ALA A 251 0.14 -5.53 -11.85
C ALA A 251 0.25 -6.39 -13.12
N SER A 252 1.49 -6.67 -13.50
CA SER A 252 1.82 -7.72 -14.46
C SER A 252 1.45 -9.10 -13.92
N ALA A 253 1.38 -10.09 -14.82
CA ALA A 253 1.14 -11.46 -14.40
C ALA A 253 2.22 -11.94 -13.41
N PRO A 254 1.84 -12.61 -12.30
CA PRO A 254 2.78 -13.14 -11.33
C PRO A 254 3.80 -14.12 -11.93
N THR A 255 5.00 -14.13 -11.37
CA THR A 255 6.11 -15.00 -11.78
C THR A 255 6.17 -16.32 -11.01
N ALA A 256 5.61 -16.39 -9.80
CA ALA A 256 5.48 -17.64 -9.05
C ALA A 256 4.04 -18.21 -9.06
N VAL A 257 3.96 -19.52 -8.79
CA VAL A 257 2.68 -20.18 -8.49
C VAL A 257 2.19 -19.75 -7.11
N GLN A 258 0.87 -19.83 -6.87
CA GLN A 258 0.26 -19.43 -5.60
C GLN A 258 0.52 -17.94 -5.28
N SER A 259 0.63 -17.12 -6.32
CA SER A 259 0.81 -15.68 -6.23
C SER A 259 -0.35 -14.88 -6.80
N LEU A 260 -0.51 -13.67 -6.29
CA LEU A 260 -1.40 -12.63 -6.84
C LEU A 260 -0.58 -11.42 -7.24
N GLY A 261 -0.98 -10.76 -8.33
CA GLY A 261 -0.45 -9.44 -8.69
C GLY A 261 -0.92 -8.40 -7.67
N LEU A 262 -0.05 -7.44 -7.35
CA LEU A 262 -0.35 -6.33 -6.46
C LEU A 262 -0.53 -5.05 -7.26
N ASP A 263 -1.79 -4.67 -7.49
CA ASP A 263 -2.12 -3.39 -8.10
C ASP A 263 -1.73 -2.25 -7.16
N ILE A 264 -1.19 -1.17 -7.72
CA ILE A 264 -0.75 -0.02 -6.94
C ILE A 264 -1.86 1.02 -6.87
N GLU A 265 -2.21 1.45 -5.67
CA GLU A 265 -3.06 2.60 -5.43
C GLU A 265 -2.27 3.90 -5.55
N SER A 266 -2.72 4.79 -6.45
CA SER A 266 -2.21 6.15 -6.61
C SER A 266 -0.66 6.17 -6.66
N ASN A 267 -0.02 7.03 -5.88
CA ASN A 267 1.44 7.10 -5.75
C ASN A 267 1.98 6.15 -4.66
N ASP A 268 1.92 4.84 -4.91
CA ASP A 268 2.44 3.80 -4.02
C ASP A 268 1.85 3.87 -2.58
N ILE A 269 0.60 4.35 -2.43
CA ILE A 269 0.02 4.56 -1.10
C ILE A 269 -0.66 3.32 -0.51
N GLY A 270 -0.95 2.32 -1.35
CA GLY A 270 -1.57 1.06 -0.99
C GLY A 270 -1.36 0.00 -2.08
N TYR A 271 -1.46 -1.28 -1.70
CA TYR A 271 -1.26 -2.42 -2.59
C TYR A 271 -2.44 -3.37 -2.49
N VAL A 272 -3.07 -3.62 -3.64
CA VAL A 272 -4.37 -4.28 -3.73
C VAL A 272 -4.22 -5.58 -4.52
N ALA A 273 -4.69 -6.68 -3.96
CA ALA A 273 -4.78 -7.96 -4.66
C ALA A 273 -6.23 -8.32 -4.93
N THR A 274 -6.47 -9.05 -6.01
CA THR A 274 -7.80 -9.53 -6.36
C THR A 274 -7.98 -10.99 -5.95
N ILE A 275 -9.07 -11.30 -5.25
CA ILE A 275 -9.47 -12.67 -4.87
C ILE A 275 -10.91 -12.95 -5.28
N GLU A 276 -11.32 -14.22 -5.21
CA GLU A 276 -12.71 -14.61 -5.43
C GLU A 276 -13.33 -15.15 -4.13
N ILE A 277 -14.59 -14.79 -3.87
CA ILE A 277 -15.33 -15.18 -2.69
C ILE A 277 -16.71 -15.70 -3.09
N GLY A 278 -17.17 -16.74 -2.40
CA GLY A 278 -18.52 -17.28 -2.54
C GLY A 278 -18.67 -18.35 -3.60
N SER A 279 -19.83 -19.00 -3.63
CA SER A 279 -20.14 -20.09 -4.58
C SER A 279 -20.19 -19.64 -6.05
N GLN A 280 -20.25 -18.33 -6.29
CA GLN A 280 -20.26 -17.74 -7.62
C GLN A 280 -18.91 -17.13 -8.02
N ASN A 281 -17.87 -17.32 -7.20
CA ASN A 281 -16.54 -16.76 -7.43
C ASN A 281 -16.58 -15.24 -7.69
N GLN A 282 -17.33 -14.50 -6.87
CA GLN A 282 -17.41 -13.05 -7.01
C GLN A 282 -16.05 -12.44 -6.68
N THR A 283 -15.59 -11.55 -7.54
CA THR A 283 -14.30 -10.88 -7.40
C THR A 283 -14.35 -9.77 -6.35
N PHE A 284 -13.34 -9.74 -5.46
CA PHE A 284 -13.11 -8.68 -4.48
C PHE A 284 -11.68 -8.18 -4.56
N ARG A 285 -11.52 -6.86 -4.54
CA ARG A 285 -10.23 -6.18 -4.41
C ARG A 285 -9.92 -6.00 -2.93
N MET A 286 -8.79 -6.55 -2.49
CA MET A 286 -8.39 -6.62 -1.09
C MET A 286 -7.11 -5.83 -0.88
N LEU A 287 -7.14 -4.86 0.04
CA LEU A 287 -5.91 -4.25 0.55
C LEU A 287 -5.09 -5.31 1.29
N ILE A 288 -3.81 -5.46 0.92
CA ILE A 288 -2.89 -6.42 1.51
C ILE A 288 -2.21 -5.80 2.74
N ASP A 289 -2.52 -6.30 3.93
CA ASP A 289 -2.10 -5.68 5.19
C ASP A 289 -1.38 -6.67 6.12
N SER A 290 -0.04 -6.63 6.14
CA SER A 290 0.77 -7.40 7.09
C SER A 290 0.79 -6.83 8.52
N GLY A 291 0.16 -5.67 8.75
CA GLY A 291 0.03 -5.03 10.06
C GLY A 291 -1.32 -5.24 10.75
N SER A 292 -2.20 -6.08 10.20
CA SER A 292 -3.42 -6.56 10.87
C SER A 292 -3.68 -8.04 10.53
N ALA A 293 -4.59 -8.70 11.25
CA ALA A 293 -4.83 -10.15 11.11
C ALA A 293 -6.28 -10.51 10.75
N ASP A 294 -7.16 -9.52 10.58
CA ASP A 294 -8.56 -9.75 10.25
C ASP A 294 -8.78 -9.58 8.75
N THR A 295 -9.52 -10.50 8.14
CA THR A 295 -9.98 -10.37 6.74
C THR A 295 -11.44 -9.98 6.72
N TRP A 296 -11.81 -8.95 5.97
CA TRP A 296 -13.20 -8.49 5.87
C TRP A 296 -13.57 -7.91 4.51
N VAL A 297 -14.86 -8.01 4.17
CA VAL A 297 -15.51 -7.38 3.00
C VAL A 297 -16.89 -6.84 3.39
N PRO A 298 -17.50 -5.91 2.63
CA PRO A 298 -18.79 -5.37 2.98
C PRO A 298 -19.93 -6.34 2.75
N SER A 299 -20.89 -6.34 3.68
CA SER A 299 -22.12 -7.10 3.54
C SER A 299 -23.09 -6.40 2.58
N THR A 300 -23.92 -7.15 1.86
CA THR A 300 -25.10 -6.58 1.17
C THR A 300 -26.11 -5.95 2.13
N ALA A 301 -26.06 -6.27 3.42
CA ALA A 301 -26.82 -5.58 4.45
C ALA A 301 -26.26 -4.18 4.77
N CYS A 302 -25.05 -3.84 4.32
CA CYS A 302 -24.40 -2.58 4.67
C CYS A 302 -24.93 -1.40 3.87
N GLN A 303 -25.61 -0.49 4.58
CA GLN A 303 -26.15 0.76 4.03
C GLN A 303 -25.15 1.93 4.09
N ALA A 304 -24.12 1.84 4.94
CA ALA A 304 -23.11 2.86 5.15
C ALA A 304 -21.72 2.48 4.62
N CYS A 305 -21.63 1.43 3.80
CA CYS A 305 -20.41 1.00 3.11
C CYS A 305 -20.39 1.52 1.68
N GLY A 306 -19.23 1.47 1.04
CA GLY A 306 -19.01 1.98 -0.32
C GLY A 306 -20.11 1.57 -1.30
N SER A 307 -20.68 2.55 -2.00
CA SER A 307 -21.73 2.32 -3.01
C SER A 307 -21.20 1.58 -4.24
N THR A 308 -19.92 1.77 -4.54
CA THR A 308 -19.18 1.19 -5.66
C THR A 308 -18.48 -0.13 -5.32
N HIS A 309 -18.47 -0.52 -4.04
CA HIS A 309 -17.75 -1.70 -3.57
C HIS A 309 -18.50 -2.98 -3.87
N ALA A 310 -17.77 -4.04 -4.21
CA ALA A 310 -18.31 -5.40 -4.24
C ALA A 310 -18.80 -5.78 -2.83
N LYS A 311 -20.04 -6.29 -2.73
CA LYS A 311 -20.65 -6.70 -1.45
C LYS A 311 -20.97 -8.19 -1.46
N LEU A 312 -20.98 -8.80 -0.28
CA LEU A 312 -21.27 -10.23 -0.08
C LEU A 312 -22.51 -10.45 0.78
N GLY A 313 -23.36 -11.40 0.39
CA GLY A 313 -24.43 -11.93 1.23
C GLY A 313 -25.09 -13.16 0.64
N SER A 314 -26.18 -13.62 1.27
CA SER A 314 -26.92 -14.81 0.84
C SER A 314 -27.52 -14.72 -0.56
N SER A 315 -27.66 -13.52 -1.13
CA SER A 315 -28.09 -13.32 -2.52
C SER A 315 -26.99 -13.59 -3.54
N ASP A 316 -25.73 -13.48 -3.12
CA ASP A 316 -24.56 -13.46 -3.99
C ASP A 316 -23.80 -14.78 -3.94
N SER A 317 -23.98 -15.55 -2.87
CA SER A 317 -23.34 -16.85 -2.66
C SER A 317 -24.27 -17.83 -1.92
N ASP A 318 -24.46 -19.00 -2.51
CA ASP A 318 -25.23 -20.12 -1.94
C ASP A 318 -24.50 -20.77 -0.76
N THR A 319 -23.18 -20.56 -0.64
CA THR A 319 -22.36 -21.06 0.47
C THR A 319 -22.19 -20.03 1.60
N PHE A 320 -22.71 -18.81 1.42
CA PHE A 320 -22.66 -17.76 2.43
C PHE A 320 -23.53 -18.11 3.64
N THR A 321 -22.91 -18.10 4.82
CA THR A 321 -23.60 -18.23 6.11
C THR A 321 -23.23 -17.07 7.01
N SER A 322 -24.17 -16.15 7.24
CA SER A 322 -23.99 -15.11 8.25
C SER A 322 -23.99 -15.71 9.66
N LEU A 323 -23.06 -15.27 10.51
CA LEU A 323 -23.00 -15.64 11.92
C LEU A 323 -23.46 -14.45 12.77
N SER A 324 -23.97 -14.72 13.97
CA SER A 324 -24.39 -13.67 14.92
C SER A 324 -23.25 -13.12 15.78
N THR A 325 -22.01 -13.58 15.57
CA THR A 325 -20.85 -13.14 16.33
C THR A 325 -20.44 -11.74 15.84
N PRO A 326 -20.57 -10.69 16.67
CA PRO A 326 -20.19 -9.35 16.26
C PRO A 326 -18.67 -9.22 16.22
N PHE A 327 -18.18 -8.32 15.38
CA PHE A 327 -16.80 -7.87 15.40
C PHE A 327 -16.73 -6.35 15.19
N SER A 328 -15.66 -5.73 15.66
CA SER A 328 -15.34 -4.34 15.39
C SER A 328 -13.82 -4.17 15.41
N ILE A 329 -13.31 -3.38 14.48
CA ILE A 329 -11.89 -3.11 14.35
C ILE A 329 -11.72 -1.61 14.16
N GLN A 330 -10.88 -1.02 15.01
CA GLN A 330 -10.36 0.32 14.81
C GLN A 330 -8.98 0.19 14.18
N TYR A 331 -8.90 0.38 12.86
CA TYR A 331 -7.63 0.60 12.20
C TYR A 331 -7.12 1.99 12.53
N GLY A 332 -5.86 2.21 12.20
CA GLY A 332 -5.33 3.54 12.19
C GLY A 332 -6.07 4.45 11.22
N THR A 333 -6.39 3.90 10.05
CA THR A 333 -7.05 4.57 8.94
C THR A 333 -8.49 4.97 9.21
N GLY A 334 -9.23 4.09 9.86
CA GLY A 334 -10.66 4.19 10.01
C GLY A 334 -11.17 2.99 10.79
N ASP A 335 -12.47 2.85 10.89
CA ASP A 335 -13.10 1.75 11.62
C ASP A 335 -14.12 1.02 10.78
N VAL A 336 -14.28 -0.26 11.12
CA VAL A 336 -15.31 -1.13 10.58
C VAL A 336 -15.97 -1.90 11.71
N SER A 337 -17.26 -2.20 11.54
CA SER A 337 -17.99 -3.10 12.44
C SER A 337 -19.03 -3.91 11.69
N GLY A 338 -19.35 -5.08 12.22
CA GLY A 338 -20.34 -5.97 11.63
C GLY A 338 -20.36 -7.31 12.34
N ASN A 339 -20.47 -8.39 11.56
CA ASN A 339 -20.54 -9.74 12.09
C ASN A 339 -19.56 -10.67 11.37
N LEU A 340 -19.26 -11.81 11.98
CA LEU A 340 -18.58 -12.88 11.27
C LEU A 340 -19.53 -13.56 10.28
N ALA A 341 -18.96 -14.11 9.22
CA ALA A 341 -19.65 -14.94 8.24
C ALA A 341 -18.75 -16.11 7.85
N ARG A 342 -19.35 -17.12 7.22
CA ARG A 342 -18.64 -18.21 6.57
C ARG A 342 -18.92 -18.21 5.09
N ASP A 343 -17.88 -18.39 4.30
CA ASP A 343 -18.00 -18.66 2.88
C ASP A 343 -16.72 -19.31 2.34
N ASN A 344 -16.68 -19.60 1.05
CA ASN A 344 -15.49 -20.07 0.35
C ASN A 344 -14.67 -18.88 -0.15
N LEU A 345 -13.35 -18.95 -0.02
CA LEU A 345 -12.40 -18.01 -0.61
C LEU A 345 -11.49 -18.76 -1.59
N GLU A 346 -11.21 -18.16 -2.73
CA GLU A 346 -10.17 -18.60 -3.65
C GLU A 346 -9.07 -17.53 -3.73
N ILE A 347 -7.88 -17.88 -3.26
CA ILE A 347 -6.74 -16.98 -3.12
C ILE A 347 -5.58 -17.57 -3.91
N ALA A 348 -5.15 -16.90 -4.99
CA ALA A 348 -4.03 -17.35 -5.81
C ALA A 348 -4.16 -18.80 -6.35
N GLY A 349 -5.40 -19.22 -6.67
CA GLY A 349 -5.72 -20.59 -7.06
C GLY A 349 -5.74 -21.60 -5.90
N LEU A 350 -5.70 -21.13 -4.65
CA LEU A 350 -5.84 -21.92 -3.44
C LEU A 350 -7.24 -21.74 -2.84
N ALA A 351 -7.97 -22.84 -2.74
CA ALA A 351 -9.32 -22.83 -2.17
C ALA A 351 -9.28 -23.01 -0.63
N LEU A 352 -9.91 -22.07 0.07
CA LEU A 352 -10.31 -22.17 1.47
C LEU A 352 -11.83 -22.35 1.54
N THR A 353 -12.29 -23.51 1.98
CA THR A 353 -13.72 -23.82 2.02
C THR A 353 -14.30 -23.59 3.39
N ASN A 354 -15.49 -22.98 3.48
CA ASN A 354 -16.18 -22.72 4.75
C ASN A 354 -15.31 -21.93 5.76
N TYR A 355 -14.52 -20.99 5.24
CA TYR A 355 -13.64 -20.13 6.01
C TYR A 355 -14.45 -19.07 6.74
N THR A 356 -14.13 -18.83 8.02
CA THR A 356 -14.81 -17.81 8.82
C THR A 356 -14.03 -16.51 8.74
N PHE A 357 -14.68 -15.42 8.35
CA PHE A 357 -14.11 -14.07 8.23
C PHE A 357 -15.17 -13.02 8.58
N ALA A 358 -14.83 -11.74 8.53
CA ALA A 358 -15.73 -10.66 8.90
C ALA A 358 -16.49 -10.09 7.69
N VAL A 359 -17.75 -9.71 7.89
CA VAL A 359 -18.53 -8.90 6.95
C VAL A 359 -19.00 -7.61 7.60
N THR A 360 -18.71 -6.47 6.98
CA THR A 360 -19.00 -5.16 7.57
C THR A 360 -20.47 -4.78 7.36
N THR A 361 -21.06 -4.14 8.35
CA THR A 361 -22.36 -3.45 8.27
C THR A 361 -22.24 -1.94 8.48
N GLN A 362 -21.07 -1.48 8.93
CA GLN A 362 -20.68 -0.09 9.01
C GLN A 362 -19.19 0.04 8.70
N GLU A 363 -18.86 1.07 7.93
CA GLU A 363 -17.50 1.46 7.58
C GLU A 363 -17.37 2.97 7.73
N SER A 364 -16.27 3.42 8.32
CA SER A 364 -15.89 4.83 8.29
C SER A 364 -15.71 5.31 6.85
N SER A 365 -15.83 6.63 6.63
CA SER A 365 -15.62 7.23 5.31
C SER A 365 -14.23 6.95 4.72
N ASP A 366 -13.23 6.63 5.56
CA ASP A 366 -11.91 6.23 5.09
C ASP A 366 -11.90 4.92 4.29
N PHE A 367 -12.95 4.10 4.44
CA PHE A 367 -13.15 2.86 3.69
C PHE A 367 -14.36 2.93 2.77
N SER A 368 -15.42 3.68 3.11
CA SER A 368 -16.65 3.71 2.31
C SER A 368 -16.73 4.82 1.25
N ASP A 369 -15.74 5.70 1.16
CA ASP A 369 -15.71 6.75 0.13
C ASP A 369 -15.56 6.16 -1.28
N GLU A 370 -16.21 6.78 -2.27
CA GLU A 370 -16.23 6.29 -3.66
C GLU A 370 -14.86 6.32 -4.34
N THR A 371 -13.89 7.05 -3.78
CA THR A 371 -12.49 7.11 -4.24
C THR A 371 -11.64 5.95 -3.74
N VAL A 372 -12.12 5.16 -2.76
CA VAL A 372 -11.39 4.01 -2.22
C VAL A 372 -11.39 2.87 -3.25
N PRO A 373 -10.23 2.42 -3.75
CA PRO A 373 -10.15 1.51 -4.90
C PRO A 373 -10.16 0.02 -4.53
N PHE A 374 -10.35 -0.32 -3.27
CA PHE A 374 -10.48 -1.69 -2.78
C PHE A 374 -11.82 -1.89 -2.08
N ASP A 375 -12.32 -3.11 -2.10
CA ASP A 375 -13.62 -3.48 -1.52
C ASP A 375 -13.47 -3.97 -0.08
N GLY A 376 -12.31 -4.51 0.29
CA GLY A 376 -12.05 -5.04 1.63
C GLY A 376 -10.57 -5.08 1.98
N LEU A 377 -10.24 -5.74 3.08
CA LEU A 377 -8.88 -5.85 3.60
C LEU A 377 -8.57 -7.31 3.94
N MET A 378 -7.35 -7.73 3.62
CA MET A 378 -6.80 -9.04 3.98
C MET A 378 -5.67 -8.88 5.00
N GLY A 379 -5.96 -9.22 6.26
CA GLY A 379 -4.97 -9.23 7.33
C GLY A 379 -4.00 -10.41 7.23
N LEU A 380 -2.70 -10.11 7.21
CA LEU A 380 -1.58 -11.04 7.02
C LEU A 380 -0.48 -10.89 8.08
N ALA A 381 -0.80 -10.26 9.20
CA ALA A 381 -0.03 -10.38 10.44
C ALA A 381 -0.17 -11.81 11.01
N ARG A 382 0.26 -12.03 12.25
CA ARG A 382 0.02 -13.31 12.92
C ARG A 382 -1.39 -13.37 13.49
N SER A 383 -1.97 -14.57 13.47
CA SER A 383 -3.36 -14.80 13.91
C SER A 383 -3.67 -14.34 15.34
N GLU A 384 -2.68 -14.23 16.23
CA GLU A 384 -2.87 -13.73 17.59
C GLU A 384 -3.33 -12.26 17.65
N LEU A 385 -3.17 -11.51 16.56
CA LEU A 385 -3.60 -10.11 16.45
C LEU A 385 -5.07 -9.97 16.03
N SER A 386 -5.75 -11.05 15.64
CA SER A 386 -7.12 -10.99 15.11
C SER A 386 -8.13 -10.59 16.18
N ASN A 387 -8.92 -9.56 15.92
CA ASN A 387 -10.06 -9.17 16.74
C ASN A 387 -11.26 -10.10 16.53
N ALA A 388 -11.39 -10.67 15.32
CA ALA A 388 -12.39 -11.69 14.99
C ALA A 388 -12.08 -13.06 15.62
N GLY A 389 -10.87 -13.25 16.15
CA GLY A 389 -10.39 -14.52 16.70
C GLY A 389 -10.29 -15.63 15.65
N GLN A 390 -10.13 -15.28 14.38
CA GLN A 390 -10.01 -16.22 13.27
C GLN A 390 -8.55 -16.35 12.81
N PRO A 391 -8.13 -17.53 12.31
CA PRO A 391 -6.81 -17.65 11.69
C PRO A 391 -6.69 -16.73 10.49
N THR A 392 -5.50 -16.18 10.21
CA THR A 392 -5.23 -15.47 8.96
C THR A 392 -5.31 -16.42 7.76
N PRO A 393 -5.48 -15.91 6.52
CA PRO A 393 -5.60 -16.76 5.35
C PRO A 393 -4.43 -17.74 5.16
N ILE A 394 -3.19 -17.30 5.41
CA ILE A 394 -2.01 -18.18 5.27
C ILE A 394 -1.98 -19.30 6.32
N ASP A 395 -2.37 -19.00 7.56
CA ASP A 395 -2.45 -20.00 8.63
C ASP A 395 -3.59 -21.00 8.37
N ALA A 396 -4.72 -20.53 7.84
CA ALA A 396 -5.84 -21.38 7.42
C ALA A 396 -5.44 -22.29 6.25
N LEU A 397 -4.78 -21.74 5.21
CA LEU A 397 -4.29 -22.50 4.06
C LEU A 397 -3.30 -23.59 4.48
N TYR A 398 -2.39 -23.27 5.40
CA TYR A 398 -1.43 -24.22 5.92
C TYR A 398 -2.11 -25.32 6.74
N LYS A 399 -3.06 -24.95 7.61
CA LYS A 399 -3.84 -25.91 8.41
C LYS A 399 -4.65 -26.87 7.55
N GLU A 400 -5.18 -26.41 6.41
CA GLU A 400 -5.89 -27.25 5.44
C GLU A 400 -4.96 -28.04 4.49
N GLY A 401 -3.64 -27.88 4.61
CA GLY A 401 -2.67 -28.55 3.74
C GLY A 401 -2.67 -28.04 2.29
N ARG A 402 -3.19 -26.83 2.06
CA ARG A 402 -3.20 -26.17 0.73
C ARG A 402 -1.84 -25.63 0.35
N VAL A 403 -1.02 -25.28 1.34
CA VAL A 403 0.37 -24.85 1.19
C VAL A 403 1.30 -25.72 2.05
N GLN A 404 2.57 -25.84 1.63
CA GLN A 404 3.54 -26.69 2.32
C GLN A 404 4.14 -26.03 3.57
N ALA A 405 4.16 -24.70 3.62
CA ALA A 405 4.59 -23.90 4.75
C ALA A 405 3.72 -22.64 4.84
N PRO A 406 3.47 -22.09 6.04
CA PRO A 406 2.76 -20.83 6.19
C PRO A 406 3.73 -19.67 6.00
N VAL A 407 4.27 -19.57 4.79
CA VAL A 407 5.22 -18.54 4.38
C VAL A 407 4.55 -17.61 3.39
N MET A 408 4.77 -16.32 3.59
CA MET A 408 4.35 -15.27 2.67
C MET A 408 5.58 -14.58 2.09
N GLY A 409 5.53 -14.27 0.81
CA GLY A 409 6.52 -13.43 0.12
C GLY A 409 5.87 -12.18 -0.44
N TYR A 410 6.56 -11.04 -0.36
CA TYR A 410 6.07 -9.73 -0.78
C TYR A 410 7.13 -9.03 -1.63
N HIS A 411 6.75 -8.69 -2.85
CA HIS A 411 7.45 -7.75 -3.74
C HIS A 411 6.50 -6.61 -4.03
N LEU A 412 6.72 -5.45 -3.43
CA LEU A 412 5.87 -4.28 -3.66
C LEU A 412 6.41 -3.49 -4.87
N GLY A 413 5.56 -3.26 -5.86
CA GLY A 413 5.93 -2.46 -7.04
C GLY A 413 6.13 -0.97 -6.70
N ARG A 414 6.75 -0.23 -7.63
CA ARG A 414 6.99 1.21 -7.54
C ARG A 414 6.53 1.90 -8.82
N ILE A 415 5.61 2.86 -8.73
CA ILE A 415 5.13 3.64 -9.88
C ILE A 415 6.27 4.28 -10.67
N ALA A 416 7.25 4.85 -9.96
CA ALA A 416 8.41 5.51 -10.57
C ALA A 416 9.28 4.59 -11.45
N ASP A 417 9.13 3.27 -11.38
CA ASP A 417 9.85 2.33 -12.25
C ASP A 417 9.16 2.17 -13.62
N GLY A 418 7.96 2.71 -13.80
CA GLY A 418 7.24 2.78 -15.09
C GLY A 418 6.56 1.47 -15.50
N TYR A 419 6.65 0.43 -14.68
CA TYR A 419 5.91 -0.82 -14.82
C TYR A 419 5.62 -1.37 -13.42
N ASN A 420 4.49 -2.06 -13.27
CA ASN A 420 4.13 -2.71 -12.02
C ASN A 420 4.28 -4.23 -12.17
N ASP A 421 5.22 -4.81 -11.45
CA ASP A 421 5.39 -6.26 -11.32
C ASP A 421 5.20 -6.75 -9.88
N GLY A 422 4.54 -5.93 -9.05
CA GLY A 422 4.24 -6.22 -7.66
C GLY A 422 3.51 -7.55 -7.50
N GLU A 423 3.91 -8.32 -6.48
CA GLU A 423 3.44 -9.68 -6.28
C GLU A 423 3.40 -10.04 -4.78
N VAL A 424 2.35 -10.75 -4.38
CA VAL A 424 2.28 -11.45 -3.10
C VAL A 424 2.20 -12.95 -3.34
N THR A 425 3.07 -13.71 -2.69
CA THR A 425 3.20 -15.16 -2.84
C THR A 425 2.75 -15.86 -1.56
N PHE A 426 1.89 -16.87 -1.69
CA PHE A 426 1.41 -17.70 -0.58
C PHE A 426 2.12 -19.05 -0.60
N GLY A 427 2.47 -19.55 0.58
CA GLY A 427 3.05 -20.89 0.73
C GLY A 427 4.57 -20.98 0.53
N GLY A 428 5.23 -19.86 0.23
CA GLY A 428 6.66 -19.81 -0.05
C GLY A 428 7.12 -18.43 -0.54
N VAL A 429 8.34 -18.38 -1.07
CA VAL A 429 8.95 -17.19 -1.66
C VAL A 429 9.11 -17.33 -3.18
N ASP A 430 9.30 -16.20 -3.87
CA ASP A 430 9.60 -16.12 -5.30
C ASP A 430 11.05 -15.65 -5.54
N PRO A 431 11.98 -16.58 -5.86
CA PRO A 431 13.37 -16.25 -6.18
C PRO A 431 13.57 -15.32 -7.39
N ALA A 432 12.57 -15.13 -8.25
CA ALA A 432 12.69 -14.22 -9.38
C ALA A 432 12.74 -12.74 -8.95
N LYS A 433 12.16 -12.42 -7.78
CA LYS A 433 11.99 -11.05 -7.28
C LYS A 433 13.16 -10.54 -6.45
N TYR A 434 14.04 -11.42 -5.97
CA TYR A 434 15.16 -11.03 -5.11
C TYR A 434 16.49 -11.63 -5.56
N SER A 435 17.57 -11.10 -5.01
CA SER A 435 18.93 -11.56 -5.27
C SER A 435 19.66 -11.88 -3.97
N GLY A 436 20.56 -12.85 -4.04
CA GLY A 436 21.28 -13.35 -2.86
C GLY A 436 20.39 -14.15 -1.93
N ASN A 437 20.81 -14.25 -0.68
CA ASN A 437 20.09 -14.99 0.36
C ASN A 437 19.10 -14.08 1.09
N ILE A 438 18.01 -14.68 1.57
CA ILE A 438 17.10 -14.02 2.50
C ILE A 438 17.79 -13.91 3.86
N THR A 439 17.87 -12.69 4.37
CA THR A 439 18.38 -12.40 5.72
C THR A 439 17.30 -12.79 6.71
N GLU A 440 17.60 -13.79 7.53
CA GLU A 440 16.73 -14.27 8.60
C GLU A 440 16.78 -13.34 9.81
N ILE A 441 15.62 -12.90 10.27
CA ILE A 441 15.47 -11.97 11.39
C ILE A 441 14.42 -12.55 12.35
N ASP A 442 14.78 -12.63 13.63
CA ASP A 442 13.85 -13.05 14.68
C ASP A 442 12.72 -12.01 14.83
N ASN A 443 11.47 -12.48 14.89
CA ASN A 443 10.36 -11.61 15.21
C ASN A 443 10.33 -11.34 16.72
N VAL A 444 10.57 -10.09 17.11
CA VAL A 444 10.62 -9.65 18.51
C VAL A 444 9.25 -9.25 19.06
N SER A 445 8.19 -9.28 18.24
CA SER A 445 6.85 -8.88 18.67
C SER A 445 6.26 -9.84 19.70
N THR A 446 5.62 -9.28 20.73
CA THR A 446 4.82 -10.05 21.70
C THR A 446 3.32 -9.98 21.42
N LYS A 447 2.89 -9.34 20.33
CA LYS A 447 1.48 -9.02 20.05
C LYS A 447 0.96 -9.51 18.70
N GLY A 448 1.78 -10.27 17.97
CA GLY A 448 1.41 -10.83 16.67
C GLY A 448 1.78 -9.97 15.46
N PHE A 449 2.51 -8.86 15.66
CA PHE A 449 3.08 -8.08 14.54
C PHE A 449 4.33 -8.76 13.98
N TRP A 450 4.71 -8.34 12.78
CA TRP A 450 6.03 -8.60 12.21
C TRP A 450 6.98 -7.48 12.65
N GLU A 451 7.63 -7.68 13.79
CA GLU A 451 8.51 -6.69 14.41
C GLU A 451 9.97 -7.16 14.40
N ALA A 452 10.86 -6.37 13.81
CA ALA A 452 12.28 -6.65 13.69
C ALA A 452 13.12 -5.68 14.54
N ALA A 453 14.17 -6.19 15.20
CA ALA A 453 15.15 -5.33 15.85
C ALA A 453 15.99 -4.59 14.78
N ILE A 454 16.12 -3.27 14.91
CA ILE A 454 16.98 -2.46 14.02
C ILE A 454 18.39 -2.43 14.62
N ASP A 455 19.37 -2.93 13.87
CA ASP A 455 20.78 -2.94 14.29
C ASP A 455 21.42 -1.56 14.17
N GLN A 456 21.10 -0.87 13.07
CA GLN A 456 21.63 0.44 12.71
C GLN A 456 20.68 1.20 11.78
N ILE A 457 20.67 2.52 11.93
CA ILE A 457 20.04 3.46 11.02
C ILE A 457 21.14 4.40 10.50
N SER A 458 21.26 4.54 9.19
CA SER A 458 22.25 5.42 8.57
C SER A 458 21.59 6.43 7.62
N VAL A 459 22.21 7.62 7.49
CA VAL A 459 21.81 8.66 6.54
C VAL A 459 23.03 9.10 5.74
N GLY A 460 23.00 8.89 4.43
CA GLY A 460 24.15 9.12 3.55
C GLY A 460 25.41 8.36 3.98
N GLY A 461 25.24 7.15 4.55
CA GLY A 461 26.31 6.31 5.09
C GLY A 461 26.76 6.63 6.52
N ALA A 462 26.28 7.72 7.12
CA ALA A 462 26.60 8.05 8.51
C ALA A 462 25.61 7.39 9.49
N ASN A 463 26.12 6.59 10.42
CA ASN A 463 25.30 5.94 11.45
C ASN A 463 24.77 6.97 12.47
N LEU A 464 23.47 6.94 12.74
CA LEU A 464 22.81 7.81 13.73
C LEU A 464 23.06 7.39 15.19
N ASN A 465 23.64 6.21 15.41
CA ASN A 465 23.90 5.61 16.73
C ASN A 465 22.66 5.46 17.62
N LEU A 466 21.47 5.34 17.00
CA LEU A 466 20.23 5.01 17.69
C LEU A 466 20.25 3.52 18.07
N LYS A 467 20.04 3.22 19.36
CA LYS A 467 20.13 1.86 19.91
C LYS A 467 18.81 1.40 20.49
N GLY A 468 18.63 0.07 20.49
CA GLY A 468 17.45 -0.59 21.05
C GLY A 468 16.16 -0.17 20.34
N ARG A 469 16.23 0.00 19.01
CA ARG A 469 15.08 0.33 18.17
C ARG A 469 14.51 -0.93 17.53
N THR A 470 13.21 -0.93 17.30
CA THR A 470 12.50 -2.00 16.58
C THR A 470 11.65 -1.39 15.47
N ALA A 471 11.32 -2.18 14.45
CA ALA A 471 10.48 -1.79 13.32
C ALA A 471 9.36 -2.80 13.13
N ILE A 472 8.11 -2.34 13.16
CA ILE A 472 6.96 -3.10 12.68
C ILE A 472 6.89 -2.92 11.17
N LEU A 473 7.04 -4.03 10.44
CA LEU A 473 7.02 -4.08 8.98
C LEU A 473 5.59 -4.31 8.49
N ASP A 474 5.05 -3.30 7.82
CA ASP A 474 3.61 -3.21 7.58
C ASP A 474 3.25 -2.78 6.15
N THR A 475 2.84 -3.73 5.31
CA THR A 475 2.42 -3.44 3.92
C THR A 475 1.15 -2.59 3.85
N GLY A 476 0.33 -2.56 4.90
CA GLY A 476 -0.89 -1.75 4.99
C GLY A 476 -0.65 -0.31 5.47
N THR A 477 0.62 0.08 5.69
CA THR A 477 1.00 1.45 6.01
C THR A 477 1.82 2.05 4.87
N THR A 478 1.50 3.29 4.49
CA THR A 478 2.24 4.01 3.43
C THR A 478 3.62 4.48 3.91
N LEU A 479 3.65 5.24 5.02
CA LEU A 479 4.81 6.02 5.48
C LEU A 479 5.76 5.21 6.36
N ILE A 480 6.93 5.80 6.65
CA ILE A 480 7.68 5.49 7.87
C ILE A 480 7.25 6.48 8.96
N VAL A 481 6.93 5.96 10.14
CA VAL A 481 6.67 6.75 11.33
C VAL A 481 7.66 6.37 12.41
N ALA A 482 8.43 7.35 12.86
CA ALA A 482 9.48 7.19 13.86
C ALA A 482 9.15 8.00 15.13
N PRO A 483 9.76 7.67 16.28
CA PRO A 483 9.76 8.56 17.43
C PRO A 483 10.29 9.95 17.04
N GLU A 484 9.72 11.02 17.59
CA GLU A 484 10.04 12.40 17.21
C GLU A 484 11.55 12.71 17.28
N SER A 485 12.22 12.29 18.36
CA SER A 485 13.67 12.47 18.50
C SER A 485 14.48 11.77 17.41
N ASP A 486 14.00 10.63 16.93
CA ASP A 486 14.68 9.83 15.93
C ASP A 486 14.46 10.42 14.52
N ALA A 487 13.23 10.85 14.23
CA ALA A 487 12.89 11.57 13.01
C ALA A 487 13.67 12.89 12.90
N ASP A 488 13.78 13.65 13.99
CA ASP A 488 14.59 14.87 14.04
C ASP A 488 16.07 14.58 13.78
N ALA A 489 16.63 13.55 14.43
CA ALA A 489 18.03 13.16 14.25
C ALA A 489 18.32 12.71 12.80
N LEU A 490 17.39 11.99 12.18
CA LEU A 490 17.47 11.55 10.78
C LEU A 490 17.44 12.76 9.83
N HIS A 491 16.42 13.62 9.95
CA HIS A 491 16.27 14.76 9.04
C HIS A 491 17.37 15.80 9.23
N ALA A 492 17.96 15.94 10.43
CA ALA A 492 19.12 16.79 10.66
C ALA A 492 20.35 16.40 9.81
N GLN A 493 20.44 15.15 9.34
CA GLN A 493 21.51 14.69 8.45
C GLN A 493 21.23 14.97 6.96
N ILE A 494 20.05 15.50 6.62
CA ILE A 494 19.62 15.82 5.26
C ILE A 494 19.68 17.35 5.06
N PRO A 495 20.66 17.86 4.29
CA PRO A 495 20.76 19.31 4.04
C PRO A 495 19.47 19.85 3.43
N GLY A 496 18.96 20.95 4.00
CA GLY A 496 17.72 21.59 3.56
C GLY A 496 16.44 21.03 4.20
N ALA A 497 16.50 19.88 4.88
CA ALA A 497 15.33 19.33 5.54
C ALA A 497 14.85 20.19 6.72
N LYS A 498 13.53 20.27 6.91
CA LYS A 498 12.88 21.13 7.91
C LYS A 498 11.67 20.43 8.51
N SER A 499 11.53 20.48 9.83
CA SER A 499 10.30 20.09 10.50
C SER A 499 9.18 21.09 10.19
N ASP A 500 7.96 20.60 10.03
CA ASP A 500 6.75 21.43 9.94
C ASP A 500 6.13 21.76 11.31
N GLY A 501 6.71 21.24 12.40
CA GLY A 501 6.26 21.41 13.78
C GLY A 501 5.00 20.63 14.15
N GLN A 502 4.52 19.74 13.27
CA GLN A 502 3.25 19.00 13.38
C GLN A 502 3.42 17.51 13.07
N GLY A 503 4.65 17.00 13.20
CA GLY A 503 4.97 15.60 12.92
C GLY A 503 5.47 15.34 11.49
N GLY A 504 5.44 16.36 10.63
CA GLY A 504 5.88 16.29 9.25
C GLY A 504 7.25 16.92 9.03
N TYR A 505 7.88 16.54 7.92
CA TYR A 505 9.14 17.13 7.47
C TYR A 505 9.06 17.46 5.99
N THR A 506 9.77 18.50 5.56
CA THR A 506 10.11 18.74 4.16
C THR A 506 11.60 18.53 3.94
N MET A 507 12.00 18.22 2.72
CA MET A 507 13.40 18.15 2.29
C MET A 507 13.50 18.45 0.79
N PRO A 508 14.70 18.80 0.28
CA PRO A 508 14.86 19.02 -1.15
C PRO A 508 14.45 17.78 -1.95
N CYS A 509 13.62 17.96 -2.99
CA CYS A 509 13.25 16.88 -3.91
C CYS A 509 14.46 16.29 -4.65
N THR A 510 15.60 16.99 -4.62
CA THR A 510 16.88 16.60 -5.22
C THR A 510 17.88 16.05 -4.20
N THR A 511 17.40 15.60 -3.03
CA THR A 511 18.27 15.03 -2.00
C THR A 511 18.98 13.77 -2.52
N THR A 512 20.28 13.68 -2.24
CA THR A 512 21.11 12.49 -2.48
C THR A 512 21.40 11.72 -1.19
N LYS A 513 20.89 12.20 -0.05
CA LYS A 513 21.08 11.57 1.25
C LYS A 513 20.09 10.43 1.42
N GLN A 514 20.59 9.22 1.23
CA GLN A 514 19.83 7.99 1.37
C GLN A 514 19.71 7.57 2.84
N VAL A 515 18.51 7.23 3.28
CA VAL A 515 18.27 6.53 4.55
C VAL A 515 18.45 5.02 4.33
N ALA A 516 19.09 4.33 5.27
CA ALA A 516 19.17 2.87 5.26
C ALA A 516 18.95 2.28 6.65
N PHE A 517 18.29 1.12 6.67
CA PHE A 517 18.12 0.30 7.87
C PHE A 517 19.02 -0.93 7.79
N THR A 518 19.61 -1.30 8.92
CA THR A 518 20.34 -2.57 9.05
C THR A 518 19.53 -3.54 9.90
N PHE A 519 19.28 -4.72 9.35
CA PHE A 519 18.60 -5.82 10.02
C PHE A 519 19.41 -7.11 9.84
N GLY A 520 19.60 -7.89 10.89
CA GLY A 520 20.38 -9.13 10.83
C GLY A 520 21.81 -8.91 10.31
N GLY A 521 22.39 -7.74 10.56
CA GLY A 521 23.71 -7.34 10.06
C GLY A 521 23.77 -6.97 8.57
N VAL A 522 22.64 -6.91 7.86
CA VAL A 522 22.57 -6.54 6.44
C VAL A 522 21.92 -5.17 6.27
N GLU A 523 22.59 -4.27 5.54
CA GLU A 523 22.08 -2.93 5.24
C GLU A 523 21.14 -2.94 4.01
N PHE A 524 19.96 -2.35 4.20
CA PHE A 524 18.89 -2.18 3.22
C PHE A 524 18.62 -0.67 3.01
N PRO A 525 19.17 -0.09 1.92
CA PRO A 525 18.95 1.31 1.59
C PRO A 525 17.56 1.58 0.98
N ILE A 526 17.01 2.77 1.24
CA ILE A 526 15.77 3.28 0.62
C ILE A 526 16.14 4.11 -0.61
N ASP A 527 15.59 3.82 -1.79
CA ASP A 527 15.74 4.70 -2.96
C ASP A 527 15.28 6.12 -2.61
N THR A 528 16.06 7.13 -2.98
CA THR A 528 15.75 8.52 -2.61
C THR A 528 14.40 8.99 -3.13
N ARG A 529 13.89 8.42 -4.24
CA ARG A 529 12.52 8.68 -4.73
C ARG A 529 11.47 8.31 -3.69
N ASP A 530 11.66 7.19 -3.00
CA ASP A 530 10.69 6.66 -2.04
C ASP A 530 10.69 7.44 -0.72
N MET A 531 11.74 8.20 -0.46
CA MET A 531 11.76 9.14 0.66
C MET A 531 10.88 10.38 0.40
N LEU A 532 10.50 10.66 -0.86
CA LEU A 532 9.68 11.80 -1.24
C LEU A 532 8.21 11.37 -1.30
N PHE A 533 7.35 11.96 -0.46
CA PHE A 533 5.92 11.65 -0.49
C PHE A 533 5.22 12.39 -1.63
N VAL A 534 5.49 13.70 -1.78
CA VAL A 534 4.88 14.59 -2.78
C VAL A 534 5.60 15.95 -2.78
N PRO A 535 5.71 16.67 -3.91
CA PRO A 535 6.23 18.03 -3.91
C PRO A 535 5.33 19.00 -3.13
N VAL A 536 5.94 19.95 -2.44
CA VAL A 536 5.23 21.05 -1.75
C VAL A 536 4.58 21.99 -2.78
N ASP A 537 5.28 22.21 -3.89
CA ASP A 537 4.81 22.94 -5.05
C ASP A 537 4.80 22.00 -6.27
N PRO A 538 3.62 21.57 -6.76
CA PRO A 538 3.52 20.60 -7.86
C PRO A 538 4.12 21.12 -9.18
N ASP A 539 4.28 22.44 -9.33
CA ASP A 539 4.91 23.03 -10.52
C ASP A 539 6.45 23.10 -10.41
N ASN A 540 7.01 22.72 -9.26
CA ASN A 540 8.45 22.73 -8.99
C ASN A 540 8.96 21.40 -8.43
N LEU A 541 9.12 20.41 -9.32
CA LEU A 541 9.61 19.06 -8.98
C LEU A 541 11.04 19.03 -8.42
N LYS A 542 11.81 20.12 -8.53
CA LYS A 542 13.18 20.22 -7.99
C LYS A 542 13.27 21.05 -6.70
N GLY A 543 12.14 21.56 -6.23
CA GLY A 543 12.05 22.38 -5.03
C GLY A 543 12.06 21.53 -3.75
N GLU A 544 11.06 21.76 -2.90
CA GLU A 544 10.89 21.05 -1.63
C GLU A 544 9.81 19.98 -1.77
N CYS A 545 10.07 18.83 -1.17
CA CYS A 545 9.18 17.69 -1.10
C CYS A 545 8.82 17.40 0.35
N VAL A 546 7.60 16.93 0.58
CA VAL A 546 7.19 16.35 1.85
C VAL A 546 7.91 15.03 2.03
N SER A 547 8.49 14.81 3.21
CA SER A 547 9.16 13.56 3.54
C SER A 547 8.16 12.44 3.79
N ALA A 548 8.40 11.28 3.19
CA ALA A 548 7.68 10.04 3.48
C ALA A 548 8.04 9.46 4.86
N ILE A 549 8.98 10.08 5.57
CA ILE A 549 9.35 9.78 6.95
C ILE A 549 8.77 10.87 7.84
N SER A 550 7.89 10.48 8.75
CA SER A 550 7.20 11.37 9.68
C SER A 550 7.53 11.01 11.12
N SER A 551 7.25 11.92 12.04
CA SER A 551 7.27 11.63 13.47
C SER A 551 5.89 11.30 14.01
N GLY A 552 5.87 10.37 14.95
CA GLY A 552 4.67 9.95 15.66
C GLY A 552 5.04 9.24 16.94
N ASN A 553 4.09 9.13 17.87
CA ASN A 553 4.32 8.38 19.09
C ASN A 553 4.10 6.89 18.83
N VAL A 554 5.19 6.22 18.44
CA VAL A 554 5.27 4.78 18.16
C VAL A 554 5.35 3.91 19.40
N GLY A 555 4.87 4.42 20.53
CA GLY A 555 4.65 3.59 21.69
C GLY A 555 5.66 3.72 22.75
N GLN A 556 6.42 2.65 23.02
CA GLN A 556 7.66 2.88 23.74
C GLN A 556 8.52 3.82 22.87
N ARG A 557 9.40 4.62 23.47
CA ARG A 557 10.18 5.67 22.78
C ARG A 557 11.10 5.15 21.64
N ASN A 558 11.00 3.88 21.26
CA ASN A 558 12.00 3.13 20.52
C ASN A 558 11.45 2.31 19.33
N GLU A 559 10.15 2.16 19.17
CA GLU A 559 9.56 1.37 18.08
C GLU A 559 9.35 2.28 16.85
N TRP A 560 9.35 1.72 15.64
CA TRP A 560 9.13 2.39 14.37
C TRP A 560 8.01 1.65 13.62
N LEU A 561 7.11 2.37 12.94
CA LEU A 561 6.17 1.77 12.00
C LEU A 561 6.73 1.99 10.60
N VAL A 562 7.08 0.91 9.91
CA VAL A 562 7.85 0.94 8.66
C VAL A 562 7.01 0.33 7.54
N GLY A 563 6.44 1.23 6.74
CA GLY A 563 5.53 0.87 5.66
C GLY A 563 6.15 0.78 4.27
N ALA A 564 5.30 0.98 3.26
CA ALA A 564 5.63 0.93 1.83
C ALA A 564 6.87 1.77 1.45
N THR A 565 7.07 2.95 2.06
CA THR A 565 8.28 3.77 1.90
C THR A 565 9.59 2.96 1.98
N PHE A 566 9.66 1.98 2.88
CA PHE A 566 10.79 1.04 2.95
C PHE A 566 10.51 -0.25 2.18
N LEU A 567 9.32 -0.83 2.35
CA LEU A 567 9.04 -2.21 1.90
C LEU A 567 9.08 -2.38 0.37
N LYS A 568 8.88 -1.33 -0.43
CA LYS A 568 9.08 -1.39 -1.89
C LYS A 568 10.55 -1.37 -2.35
N ASN A 569 11.50 -1.31 -1.41
CA ASN A 569 12.95 -1.38 -1.69
C ASN A 569 13.55 -2.75 -1.40
N VAL A 570 12.78 -3.66 -0.81
CA VAL A 570 13.25 -4.97 -0.35
C VAL A 570 12.25 -6.05 -0.71
N TYR A 571 12.72 -7.29 -0.84
CA TYR A 571 11.82 -8.43 -0.81
C TYR A 571 11.56 -8.77 0.64
N PHE A 572 10.30 -8.72 1.05
CA PHE A 572 9.87 -9.00 2.42
C PHE A 572 9.23 -10.38 2.46
N ALA A 573 9.54 -11.17 3.49
CA ALA A 573 8.94 -12.48 3.69
C ALA A 573 8.62 -12.71 5.16
N THR A 574 7.58 -13.51 5.43
CA THR A 574 7.18 -13.88 6.79
C THR A 574 6.94 -15.38 6.90
N ASN A 575 7.19 -15.95 8.07
CA ASN A 575 6.96 -17.37 8.36
C ASN A 575 6.29 -17.50 9.73
N THR A 576 4.99 -17.80 9.77
CA THR A 576 4.25 -17.90 11.05
C THR A 576 4.62 -19.13 11.84
N LYS A 577 5.04 -20.22 11.18
CA LYS A 577 5.46 -21.47 11.85
C LYS A 577 6.76 -21.29 12.62
N HIS A 578 7.73 -20.58 12.04
CA HIS A 578 9.02 -20.32 12.69
C HIS A 578 9.03 -19.00 13.46
N ASN A 579 8.00 -18.16 13.32
CA ASN A 579 7.94 -16.80 13.85
C ASN A 579 9.15 -15.95 13.41
N MET A 580 9.39 -15.92 12.10
CA MET A 580 10.56 -15.26 11.50
C MET A 580 10.17 -14.28 10.40
N ILE A 581 11.02 -13.28 10.24
CA ILE A 581 10.99 -12.24 9.21
C ILE A 581 12.17 -12.50 8.26
N GLY A 582 11.94 -12.33 6.96
CA GLY A 582 12.94 -12.45 5.92
C GLY A 582 13.06 -11.17 5.13
N LEU A 583 14.28 -10.68 4.92
CA LEU A 583 14.55 -9.53 4.05
C LEU A 583 15.64 -9.85 3.01
N ALA A 584 15.41 -9.52 1.75
CA ALA A 584 16.41 -9.65 0.69
C ALA A 584 16.44 -8.42 -0.22
N ARG A 585 17.55 -8.27 -0.97
CA ARG A 585 17.67 -7.21 -1.98
C ARG A 585 16.84 -7.57 -3.21
N LEU A 586 16.11 -6.60 -3.75
CA LEU A 586 15.34 -6.78 -4.98
C LEU A 586 16.25 -7.11 -6.17
N ASN A 587 15.72 -7.86 -7.12
CA ASN A 587 16.41 -8.17 -8.36
C ASN A 587 16.29 -6.97 -9.33
N THR A 588 17.40 -6.33 -9.68
CA THR A 588 17.38 -5.10 -10.51
C THR A 588 17.36 -5.37 -12.02
N THR A 589 17.12 -6.61 -12.45
CA THR A 589 17.11 -6.95 -13.88
C THR A 589 15.73 -6.69 -14.49
N VAL A 590 15.62 -5.61 -15.27
CA VAL A 590 14.49 -5.39 -16.19
C VAL A 590 14.33 -6.66 -17.06
N PRO A 591 13.13 -7.26 -17.15
CA PRO A 591 12.90 -8.49 -17.89
C PRO A 591 13.40 -8.42 -19.33
N ALA A 592 14.14 -9.44 -19.77
CA ALA A 592 14.70 -9.56 -21.12
C ALA A 592 13.65 -9.51 -22.24
N ALA A 593 12.36 -9.70 -21.93
CA ALA A 593 11.26 -9.56 -22.88
C ALA A 593 11.13 -8.14 -23.49
N MET A 594 11.71 -7.11 -22.86
CA MET A 594 11.81 -5.77 -23.44
C MET A 594 13.07 -5.55 -24.32
N LYS A 595 14.01 -6.50 -24.37
CA LYS A 595 15.18 -6.46 -25.28
C LYS A 595 14.91 -7.04 -26.66
N ALA A 596 13.83 -7.81 -26.82
CA ALA A 596 13.59 -8.62 -28.02
C ALA A 596 12.59 -7.98 -29.00
N THR A 597 12.76 -6.69 -29.34
CA THR A 597 12.06 -6.06 -30.48
C THR A 597 13.00 -5.09 -31.20
N SER A 598 14.16 -5.58 -31.62
CA SER A 598 14.97 -4.93 -32.66
C SER A 598 15.73 -5.97 -33.49
N THR A 599 15.01 -6.90 -34.09
CA THR A 599 15.57 -7.75 -35.16
C THR A 599 15.18 -7.18 -36.51
N ASP A 600 16.18 -6.58 -37.14
CA ASP A 600 16.40 -6.34 -38.57
C ASP A 600 15.22 -6.53 -39.54
N ILE A 601 14.69 -5.40 -40.02
CA ILE A 601 14.11 -5.30 -41.36
C ILE A 601 14.90 -4.23 -42.10
N SER A 602 16.09 -4.60 -42.61
CA SER A 602 16.80 -3.83 -43.62
C SER A 602 17.67 -4.72 -44.49
N THR A 603 17.06 -5.72 -45.14
CA THR A 603 17.54 -6.29 -46.40
C THR A 603 16.37 -7.00 -47.07
N LEU A 604 15.78 -6.39 -48.10
CA LEU A 604 15.37 -6.99 -49.37
C LEU A 604 14.66 -5.88 -50.19
N GLU A 605 15.06 -5.80 -51.45
CA GLU A 605 14.74 -4.80 -52.48
C GLU A 605 13.26 -4.55 -52.74
#